data_AF-A0A6L5PGL1-F1
#
_entry.id   AF-A0A6L5PGL1-F1
#
_cell.length_a   1.000
_cell.length_b   1.000
_cell.length_c   1.000
_cell.angle_alpha   90.00
_cell.angle_beta   90.00
_cell.angle_gamma   90.00
#
_symmetry.space_group_name_H-M   'P 1'
#
loop_
_entity.id
_entity.type
_entity.pdbx_description
1 polymer ?
#
loop_
_entity_poly.entity_id
_entity_poly.type
_entity_poly.pdbx_seq_one_letter_code
_entity_poly.pdbx_strand_id
1 'polypeptide(L)'
;MVGVILSTARKLALKIASYGVMHLIVAILVAFAITRDWRTALAVGMVEPIFQTIAYTVHDRVWHKVERRRMASNIEEATEAFTARLDIMSPEEQRRSHDAHHGHSHTLPRSFKQIALKTVTYGVMHFAVAVAVAYALTNDIRTALTIGMVEPLVQTLFFALHDRIWSRLEDRRARASTAAA
;
A
#
# COMPACT_ATOMS: atom_id res chain seq x y z
N MET A 1 34.13 8.24 -8.33
CA MET A 1 32.80 7.60 -8.46
C MET A 1 32.35 6.85 -7.21
N VAL A 2 33.19 6.00 -6.59
CA VAL A 2 32.83 5.21 -5.39
C VAL A 2 32.35 6.07 -4.20
N GLY A 3 33.00 7.21 -3.92
CA GLY A 3 32.58 8.11 -2.83
C GLY A 3 31.21 8.80 -3.06
N VAL A 4 30.82 9.02 -4.31
CA VAL A 4 29.50 9.60 -4.67
C VAL A 4 28.39 8.56 -4.49
N ILE A 5 28.68 7.29 -4.81
CA ILE A 5 27.76 6.18 -4.58
C ILE A 5 27.58 5.95 -3.07
N LEU A 6 28.67 5.93 -2.30
CA LEU A 6 28.63 5.71 -0.85
C LEU A 6 27.86 6.82 -0.11
N SER A 7 28.06 8.08 -0.50
CA SER A 7 27.37 9.22 0.10
C SER A 7 25.88 9.29 -0.29
N THR A 8 25.53 8.89 -1.51
CA THR A 8 24.13 8.77 -1.97
C THR A 8 23.41 7.62 -1.25
N ALA A 9 24.06 6.46 -1.13
CA ALA A 9 23.53 5.32 -0.39
C ALA A 9 23.29 5.67 1.09
N ARG A 10 24.23 6.37 1.74
CA ARG A 10 24.06 6.83 3.12
C ARG A 10 22.87 7.79 3.29
N LYS A 11 22.67 8.73 2.34
CA LYS A 11 21.53 9.66 2.35
C LYS A 11 20.19 8.91 2.18
N LEU A 12 20.14 7.95 1.26
CA LEU A 12 18.95 7.11 1.04
C LEU A 12 18.63 6.26 2.28
N ALA A 13 19.64 5.62 2.88
CA ALA A 13 19.48 4.83 4.08
C ALA A 13 18.98 5.69 5.26
N LEU A 14 19.53 6.90 5.44
CA LEU A 14 19.06 7.85 6.46
C LEU A 14 17.61 8.27 6.22
N LYS A 15 17.20 8.46 4.96
CA LYS A 15 15.82 8.83 4.61
C LYS A 15 14.85 7.68 4.92
N ILE A 16 15.22 6.44 4.59
CA ILE A 16 14.42 5.25 4.91
C ILE A 16 14.32 5.06 6.43
N ALA A 17 15.45 5.19 7.13
CA ALA A 17 15.48 5.11 8.59
C ALA A 17 14.62 6.20 9.23
N SER A 18 14.66 7.44 8.72
CA SER A 18 13.84 8.53 9.24
C SER A 18 12.35 8.30 9.00
N TYR A 19 11.95 7.73 7.85
CA TYR A 19 10.57 7.32 7.62
C TYR A 19 10.13 6.22 8.58
N GLY A 20 10.97 5.22 8.85
CA GLY A 20 10.67 4.15 9.79
C GLY A 20 10.49 4.66 11.23
N VAL A 21 11.39 5.56 11.68
CA VAL A 21 11.30 6.19 13.00
C VAL A 21 10.04 7.06 13.11
N MET A 22 9.75 7.86 12.08
CA MET A 22 8.53 8.66 12.03
C MET A 22 7.28 7.78 12.11
N HIS A 23 7.23 6.69 11.34
CA HIS A 23 6.11 5.75 11.35
C HIS A 23 5.88 5.16 12.75
N LEU A 24 6.95 4.70 13.41
CA LEU A 24 6.87 4.17 14.77
C LEU A 24 6.36 5.21 15.77
N ILE A 25 6.87 6.44 15.72
CA ILE A 25 6.45 7.52 16.61
C ILE A 25 4.98 7.88 16.38
N VAL A 26 4.57 8.05 15.13
CA VAL A 26 3.19 8.41 14.78
C VAL A 26 2.21 7.32 15.21
N ALA A 27 2.52 6.05 14.95
CA ALA A 27 1.71 4.90 15.38
C ALA A 27 1.50 4.92 16.91
N ILE A 28 2.58 5.07 17.68
CA ILE A 28 2.52 5.13 19.15
C ILE A 28 1.70 6.34 19.63
N LEU A 29 1.90 7.53 19.04
CA LEU A 29 1.16 8.74 19.42
C LEU A 29 -0.33 8.63 19.12
N VAL A 30 -0.72 8.09 17.95
CA VAL A 30 -2.11 7.88 17.57
C VAL A 30 -2.76 6.85 18.49
N ALA A 31 -2.10 5.71 18.72
CA ALA A 31 -2.61 4.69 19.61
C ALA A 31 -2.80 5.23 21.04
N PHE A 32 -1.89 6.08 21.53
CA PHE A 32 -2.04 6.72 22.84
C PHE A 32 -3.14 7.78 22.88
N ALA A 33 -3.28 8.59 21.82
CA ALA A 33 -4.36 9.57 21.75
C ALA A 33 -5.75 8.90 21.84
N ILE A 34 -5.88 7.67 21.29
CA ILE A 34 -7.12 6.89 21.30
C ILE A 34 -7.29 6.13 22.63
N THR A 35 -6.27 5.40 23.08
CA THR A 35 -6.36 4.49 24.24
C THR A 35 -6.13 5.19 25.59
N ARG A 36 -5.43 6.32 25.59
CA ARG A 36 -4.90 7.03 26.78
C ARG A 36 -4.07 6.17 27.73
N ASP A 37 -3.55 5.04 27.25
CA ASP A 37 -2.67 4.16 28.00
C ASP A 37 -1.36 3.95 27.23
N TRP A 38 -0.24 4.25 27.89
CA TRP A 38 1.07 4.10 27.27
C TRP A 38 1.48 2.65 27.03
N ARG A 39 1.01 1.72 27.86
CA ARG A 39 1.34 0.29 27.68
C ARG A 39 0.71 -0.25 26.41
N THR A 40 -0.58 0.00 26.22
CA THR A 40 -1.31 -0.44 25.04
C THR A 40 -0.78 0.23 23.77
N ALA A 41 -0.50 1.54 23.81
CA ALA A 41 0.02 2.26 22.65
C ALA A 41 1.41 1.78 22.21
N LEU A 42 2.32 1.51 23.15
CA LEU A 42 3.64 0.94 22.84
C LEU A 42 3.50 -0.49 22.30
N ALA A 43 2.61 -1.28 22.90
CA ALA A 43 2.35 -2.65 22.44
C ALA A 43 1.84 -2.66 20.99
N VAL A 44 0.85 -1.83 20.65
CA VAL A 44 0.33 -1.70 19.28
C VAL A 44 1.47 -1.32 18.32
N GLY A 45 2.20 -0.24 18.61
CA GLY A 45 3.26 0.26 17.72
C GLY A 45 4.42 -0.72 17.48
N MET A 46 4.66 -1.67 18.39
CA MET A 46 5.70 -2.69 18.22
C MET A 46 5.17 -4.00 17.63
N VAL A 47 3.97 -4.41 18.03
CA VAL A 47 3.40 -5.72 17.68
C VAL A 47 2.82 -5.69 16.28
N GLU A 48 2.17 -4.60 15.90
CA GLU A 48 1.48 -4.48 14.62
C GLU A 48 2.41 -4.67 13.41
N PRO A 49 3.60 -4.03 13.31
CA PRO A 49 4.52 -4.24 12.18
C PRO A 49 4.96 -5.70 12.02
N ILE A 50 5.10 -6.44 13.11
CA ILE A 50 5.49 -7.85 13.11
C ILE A 50 4.37 -8.70 12.48
N PHE A 51 3.14 -8.53 12.96
CA PHE A 51 1.99 -9.26 12.43
C PHE A 51 1.68 -8.87 10.98
N GLN A 52 1.85 -7.60 10.61
CA GLN A 52 1.71 -7.14 9.23
C GLN A 52 2.75 -7.78 8.30
N THR A 53 3.99 -7.94 8.77
CA THR A 53 5.05 -8.63 8.01
C THR A 53 4.72 -10.11 7.79
N ILE A 54 4.25 -10.79 8.83
CA ILE A 54 3.84 -12.20 8.75
C ILE A 54 2.65 -12.35 7.80
N ALA A 55 1.63 -11.50 7.96
CA ALA A 55 0.43 -11.50 7.13
C ALA A 55 0.74 -11.26 5.66
N TYR A 56 1.60 -10.27 5.36
CA TYR A 56 2.08 -10.04 3.99
C TYR A 56 2.74 -11.28 3.39
N THR A 57 3.59 -11.96 4.16
CA THR A 57 4.28 -13.16 3.66
C THR A 57 3.29 -14.31 3.40
N VAL A 58 2.23 -14.43 4.21
CA VAL A 58 1.16 -15.40 3.97
C VAL A 58 0.33 -15.01 2.75
N HIS A 59 -0.08 -13.75 2.63
CA HIS A 59 -0.82 -13.25 1.48
C HIS A 59 -0.07 -13.43 0.17
N ASP A 60 1.23 -13.13 0.14
CA ASP A 60 2.03 -13.29 -1.06
C ASP A 60 2.13 -14.76 -1.49
N ARG A 61 2.30 -15.70 -0.53
CA ARG A 61 2.27 -17.15 -0.81
C ARG A 61 0.91 -17.63 -1.31
N VAL A 62 -0.18 -17.13 -0.71
CA VAL A 62 -1.54 -17.46 -1.14
C VAL A 62 -1.80 -16.91 -2.53
N TRP A 63 -1.39 -15.68 -2.80
CA TRP A 63 -1.55 -15.03 -4.11
C TRP A 63 -0.78 -15.78 -5.20
N HIS A 64 0.47 -16.18 -4.94
CA HIS A 64 1.24 -17.01 -5.86
C HIS A 64 0.58 -18.37 -6.15
N LYS A 65 -0.15 -18.94 -5.18
CA LYS A 65 -0.89 -20.19 -5.37
C LYS A 65 -2.20 -19.99 -6.14
N VAL A 66 -2.88 -18.86 -5.94
CA VAL A 66 -4.11 -18.47 -6.63
C VAL A 66 -3.85 -18.05 -8.08
N GLU A 67 -2.77 -17.33 -8.33
CA GLU A 67 -2.35 -16.92 -9.68
C GLU A 67 -2.05 -18.12 -10.58
N ARG A 68 -1.61 -19.24 -9.99
CA ARG A 68 -1.45 -20.52 -10.70
C ARG A 68 -2.75 -21.28 -11.00
N ARG A 69 -3.89 -20.93 -10.36
CA ARG A 69 -5.17 -21.66 -10.52
C ARG A 69 -6.31 -20.83 -11.16
N ARG A 70 -6.20 -19.50 -11.23
CA ARG A 70 -7.35 -18.60 -11.47
C ARG A 70 -7.28 -17.78 -12.78
N MET A 71 -6.43 -18.17 -13.74
CA MET A 71 -6.28 -17.47 -15.02
C MET A 71 -7.45 -17.70 -16.00
N ALA A 72 -8.28 -18.73 -15.85
CA ALA A 72 -9.10 -19.22 -16.98
C ALA A 72 -10.64 -19.25 -16.80
N SER A 73 -11.25 -18.77 -15.71
CA SER A 73 -12.73 -18.86 -15.59
C SER A 73 -13.42 -17.66 -14.91
N ASN A 74 -12.85 -17.15 -13.81
CA ASN A 74 -13.59 -16.21 -12.95
C ASN A 74 -13.56 -14.74 -13.43
N ILE A 75 -12.84 -14.40 -14.51
CA ILE A 75 -12.82 -13.04 -15.09
C ILE A 75 -13.78 -12.95 -16.29
N GLU A 76 -14.02 -14.05 -16.99
CA GLU A 76 -14.99 -14.16 -18.09
C GLU A 76 -16.41 -14.10 -17.53
N GLU A 77 -16.71 -14.88 -16.48
CA GLU A 77 -18.00 -14.88 -15.78
C GLU A 77 -18.30 -13.55 -15.07
N ALA A 78 -17.29 -12.89 -14.49
CA ALA A 78 -17.45 -11.61 -13.79
C ALA A 78 -17.48 -10.40 -14.74
N THR A 79 -16.89 -10.51 -15.93
CA THR A 79 -17.02 -9.47 -16.96
C THR A 79 -18.36 -9.63 -17.63
N GLU A 80 -18.75 -10.83 -18.08
CA GLU A 80 -20.08 -11.09 -18.67
C GLU A 80 -21.23 -10.71 -17.73
N ALA A 81 -21.18 -11.05 -16.44
CA ALA A 81 -22.21 -10.66 -15.48
C ALA A 81 -22.25 -9.14 -15.20
N PHE A 82 -21.14 -8.45 -15.40
CA PHE A 82 -21.04 -7.00 -15.18
C PHE A 82 -21.40 -6.20 -16.43
N THR A 83 -20.96 -6.59 -17.65
CA THR A 83 -21.38 -5.97 -18.91
C THR A 83 -22.84 -6.28 -19.25
N ALA A 84 -23.36 -7.47 -18.96
CA ALA A 84 -24.77 -7.81 -19.15
C ALA A 84 -25.72 -7.00 -18.24
N ARG A 85 -25.19 -6.35 -17.20
CA ARG A 85 -25.95 -5.51 -16.27
C ARG A 85 -25.74 -4.01 -16.53
N LEU A 86 -24.79 -3.59 -17.37
CA LEU A 86 -24.32 -2.19 -17.45
C LEU A 86 -24.13 -1.58 -18.86
N ASP A 87 -24.46 -2.26 -19.96
CA ASP A 87 -24.41 -1.71 -21.34
C ASP A 87 -25.80 -1.89 -21.99
N ILE A 88 -26.59 -0.93 -22.50
CA ILE A 88 -26.42 0.44 -23.05
C ILE A 88 -25.33 0.57 -24.12
N MET A 89 -25.41 -0.17 -25.24
CA MET A 89 -25.46 0.42 -26.60
C MET A 89 -25.78 -0.60 -27.71
N SER A 90 -25.99 -0.08 -28.92
CA SER A 90 -26.79 -0.58 -30.04
C SER A 90 -26.25 -1.78 -30.85
N PRO A 91 -27.14 -2.61 -31.44
CA PRO A 91 -26.79 -3.82 -32.20
C PRO A 91 -26.06 -3.62 -33.55
N GLU A 92 -25.71 -2.41 -33.96
CA GLU A 92 -25.16 -2.15 -35.31
C GLU A 92 -23.63 -2.27 -35.42
N GLU A 93 -22.87 -2.17 -34.33
CA GLU A 93 -21.40 -2.24 -34.37
C GLU A 93 -20.84 -3.68 -34.31
N GLN A 94 -21.60 -4.63 -33.77
CA GLN A 94 -21.17 -6.03 -33.59
C GLN A 94 -21.10 -6.81 -34.91
N ARG A 95 -21.70 -6.31 -35.98
CA ARG A 95 -21.64 -6.92 -37.32
C ARG A 95 -20.40 -6.53 -38.13
N ARG A 96 -19.68 -5.46 -37.74
CA ARG A 96 -18.63 -4.87 -38.58
C ARG A 96 -17.21 -5.34 -38.24
N SER A 97 -17.01 -5.96 -37.07
CA SER A 97 -15.69 -6.31 -36.53
C SER A 97 -15.32 -7.80 -36.68
N HIS A 98 -16.19 -8.63 -37.24
CA HIS A 98 -15.98 -10.09 -37.31
C HIS A 98 -15.02 -10.56 -38.43
N ASP A 99 -14.42 -9.66 -39.22
CA ASP A 99 -13.67 -10.02 -40.43
C ASP A 99 -12.16 -9.71 -40.42
N ALA A 100 -11.52 -9.30 -39.30
CA ALA A 100 -10.12 -8.89 -39.32
C ALA A 100 -9.21 -9.50 -38.24
N HIS A 101 -8.84 -10.76 -38.49
CA HIS A 101 -7.50 -11.36 -38.39
C HIS A 101 -6.59 -11.33 -37.13
N HIS A 102 -6.01 -12.52 -36.91
CA HIS A 102 -4.91 -12.94 -36.03
C HIS A 102 -3.61 -12.12 -36.09
N GLY A 103 -2.89 -12.05 -34.95
CA GLY A 103 -1.45 -11.72 -34.90
C GLY A 103 -0.88 -11.67 -33.48
N HIS A 104 0.03 -12.59 -33.14
CA HIS A 104 0.75 -12.67 -31.86
C HIS A 104 1.89 -11.62 -31.75
N SER A 105 2.07 -11.00 -30.57
CA SER A 105 3.38 -10.56 -30.06
C SER A 105 3.35 -10.24 -28.54
N HIS A 106 4.48 -10.51 -27.90
CA HIS A 106 4.72 -10.52 -26.44
C HIS A 106 5.00 -9.11 -25.86
N THR A 107 4.79 -8.96 -24.54
CA THR A 107 5.18 -7.84 -23.63
C THR A 107 4.34 -6.56 -23.63
N LEU A 108 3.11 -6.68 -23.12
CA LEU A 108 2.34 -5.58 -22.51
C LEU A 108 1.86 -6.00 -21.10
N PRO A 109 1.68 -5.04 -20.17
CA PRO A 109 1.83 -5.25 -18.74
C PRO A 109 0.67 -6.06 -18.16
N ARG A 110 0.97 -6.84 -17.11
CA ARG A 110 -0.02 -7.55 -16.27
C ARG A 110 -1.21 -6.62 -16.00
N SER A 111 -2.40 -7.05 -16.38
CA SER A 111 -3.67 -6.32 -16.35
C SER A 111 -3.79 -5.39 -15.13
N PHE A 112 -4.07 -4.10 -15.34
CA PHE A 112 -4.36 -3.13 -14.27
C PHE A 112 -5.38 -3.68 -13.24
N LYS A 113 -6.30 -4.55 -13.66
CA LYS A 113 -7.26 -5.24 -12.78
C LYS A 113 -6.58 -6.17 -11.77
N GLN A 114 -5.52 -6.88 -12.17
CA GLN A 114 -4.75 -7.74 -11.26
C GLN A 114 -3.99 -6.90 -10.23
N ILE A 115 -3.43 -5.77 -10.66
CA ILE A 115 -2.74 -4.83 -9.76
C ILE A 115 -3.75 -4.24 -8.76
N ALA A 116 -4.89 -3.74 -9.23
CA ALA A 116 -5.95 -3.21 -8.39
C ALA A 116 -6.49 -4.26 -7.39
N LEU A 117 -6.74 -5.49 -7.85
CA LEU A 117 -7.23 -6.56 -6.98
C LEU A 117 -6.18 -6.98 -5.94
N LYS A 118 -4.89 -7.07 -6.31
CA LYS A 118 -3.80 -7.35 -5.36
C LYS A 118 -3.71 -6.23 -4.31
N THR A 119 -3.84 -4.97 -4.72
CA THR A 119 -3.85 -3.82 -3.80
C THR A 119 -5.06 -3.82 -2.87
N VAL A 120 -6.27 -4.09 -3.38
CA VAL A 120 -7.49 -4.15 -2.55
C VAL A 120 -7.41 -5.31 -1.57
N THR A 121 -7.00 -6.50 -2.02
CA THR A 121 -6.86 -7.67 -1.12
C THR A 121 -5.79 -7.45 -0.07
N TYR A 122 -4.67 -6.78 -0.42
CA TYR A 122 -3.66 -6.37 0.54
C TYR A 122 -4.21 -5.35 1.56
N GLY A 123 -4.94 -4.33 1.10
CA GLY A 123 -5.56 -3.33 1.99
C GLY A 123 -6.57 -3.95 2.96
N VAL A 124 -7.42 -4.86 2.49
CA VAL A 124 -8.38 -5.60 3.34
C VAL A 124 -7.65 -6.46 4.36
N MET A 125 -6.62 -7.20 3.94
CA MET A 125 -5.80 -7.99 4.87
C MET A 125 -5.13 -7.10 5.92
N HIS A 126 -4.51 -6.00 5.50
CA HIS A 126 -3.82 -5.07 6.39
C HIS A 126 -4.79 -4.51 7.44
N PHE A 127 -5.95 -4.05 7.01
CA PHE A 127 -7.00 -3.56 7.90
C PHE A 127 -7.50 -4.65 8.86
N ALA A 128 -7.76 -5.87 8.36
CA ALA A 128 -8.23 -6.97 9.21
C ALA A 128 -7.21 -7.36 10.29
N VAL A 129 -5.93 -7.43 9.93
CA VAL A 129 -4.84 -7.74 10.88
C VAL A 129 -4.66 -6.62 11.90
N ALA A 130 -4.69 -5.35 11.46
CA ALA A 130 -4.62 -4.18 12.33
C ALA A 130 -5.72 -4.21 13.40
N VAL A 131 -6.98 -4.37 12.96
CA VAL A 131 -8.15 -4.44 13.86
C VAL A 131 -8.07 -5.67 14.77
N ALA A 132 -7.62 -6.82 14.28
CA ALA A 132 -7.49 -8.03 15.09
C ALA A 132 -6.43 -7.88 16.19
N VAL A 133 -5.25 -7.34 15.87
CA VAL A 133 -4.17 -7.08 16.84
C VAL A 133 -4.62 -6.02 17.85
N ALA A 134 -5.20 -4.91 17.38
CA ALA A 134 -5.70 -3.87 18.25
C ALA A 134 -6.80 -4.40 19.18
N TYR A 135 -7.74 -5.20 18.68
CA TYR A 135 -8.79 -5.83 19.49
C TYR A 135 -8.21 -6.81 20.52
N ALA A 136 -7.21 -7.61 20.16
CA ALA A 136 -6.55 -8.51 21.09
C ALA A 136 -5.84 -7.76 22.23
N LEU A 137 -5.36 -6.54 21.99
CA LEU A 137 -4.68 -5.71 22.98
C LEU A 137 -5.65 -4.86 23.82
N THR A 138 -6.72 -4.34 23.22
CA THR A 138 -7.67 -3.42 23.88
C THR A 138 -8.89 -4.12 24.46
N ASN A 139 -9.22 -5.32 23.96
CA ASN A 139 -10.46 -6.04 24.21
C ASN A 139 -11.73 -5.23 23.87
N ASP A 140 -11.61 -4.18 23.03
CA ASP A 140 -12.69 -3.32 22.59
C ASP A 140 -12.65 -3.12 21.06
N ILE A 141 -13.70 -3.61 20.39
CA ILE A 141 -13.83 -3.56 18.94
C ILE A 141 -13.99 -2.12 18.42
N ARG A 142 -14.60 -1.22 19.20
CA ARG A 142 -14.77 0.19 18.79
C ARG A 142 -13.41 0.88 18.74
N THR A 143 -12.61 0.67 19.77
CA THR A 143 -11.25 1.19 19.84
C THR A 143 -10.39 0.59 18.73
N ALA A 144 -10.47 -0.72 18.49
CA ALA A 144 -9.71 -1.40 17.45
C ALA A 144 -10.03 -0.90 16.03
N LEU A 145 -11.31 -0.73 15.69
CA LEU A 145 -11.73 -0.15 14.40
C LEU A 145 -11.26 1.30 14.25
N THR A 146 -11.29 2.08 15.34
CA THR A 146 -10.83 3.46 15.34
C THR A 146 -9.33 3.54 15.04
N ILE A 147 -8.52 2.70 15.69
CA ILE A 147 -7.07 2.61 15.43
C ILE A 147 -6.82 2.25 13.97
N GLY A 148 -7.43 1.15 13.49
CA GLY A 148 -7.22 0.66 12.12
C GLY A 148 -7.65 1.62 11.01
N MET A 149 -8.52 2.59 11.28
CA MET A 149 -8.90 3.64 10.33
C MET A 149 -8.08 4.93 10.48
N VAL A 150 -7.87 5.38 11.72
CA VAL A 150 -7.23 6.68 12.00
C VAL A 150 -5.74 6.63 11.73
N GLU A 151 -5.09 5.52 12.07
CA GLU A 151 -3.64 5.37 11.93
C GLU A 151 -3.16 5.53 10.49
N PRO A 152 -3.71 4.84 9.47
CA PRO A 152 -3.29 5.03 8.07
C PRO A 152 -3.50 6.46 7.55
N LEU A 153 -4.57 7.14 8.01
CA LEU A 153 -4.87 8.51 7.63
C LEU A 153 -3.84 9.49 8.18
N VAL A 154 -3.58 9.40 9.49
CA VAL A 154 -2.58 10.26 10.15
C VAL A 154 -1.20 9.97 9.59
N GLN A 155 -0.88 8.70 9.35
CA GLN A 155 0.39 8.29 8.74
C GLN A 155 0.59 8.91 7.36
N THR A 156 -0.45 8.94 6.53
CA THR A 156 -0.42 9.57 5.19
C THR A 156 -0.16 11.08 5.29
N LEU A 157 -0.79 11.76 6.26
CA LEU A 157 -0.59 13.19 6.49
C LEU A 157 0.83 13.49 6.97
N PHE A 158 1.34 12.74 7.94
CA PHE A 158 2.71 12.92 8.45
C PHE A 158 3.75 12.59 7.39
N PHE A 159 3.52 11.58 6.55
CA PHE A 159 4.37 11.29 5.39
C PHE A 159 4.44 12.49 4.44
N ALA A 160 3.30 13.08 4.07
CA ALA A 160 3.26 14.25 3.19
C ALA A 160 3.97 15.48 3.82
N LEU A 161 3.83 15.67 5.14
CA LEU A 161 4.52 16.72 5.87
C LEU A 161 6.04 16.48 5.91
N HIS A 162 6.46 15.26 6.25
CA HIS A 162 7.87 14.90 6.30
C HIS A 162 8.54 15.03 4.93
N ASP A 163 7.87 14.58 3.85
CA ASP A 163 8.39 14.71 2.50
C ASP A 163 8.56 16.18 2.09
N ARG A 164 7.59 17.03 2.43
CA ARG A 164 7.68 18.48 2.20
C ARG A 164 8.78 19.15 3.03
N ILE A 165 9.04 18.69 4.26
CA ILE A 165 10.14 19.21 5.09
C ILE A 165 11.48 18.79 4.49
N TRP A 166 11.58 17.55 4.05
CA TRP A 166 12.81 17.01 3.47
C TRP A 166 13.18 17.69 2.16
N SER A 167 12.23 17.90 1.26
CA SER A 167 12.47 18.60 -0.02
C SER A 167 12.96 20.03 0.21
N ARG A 168 12.36 20.76 1.16
CA ARG A 168 12.83 22.11 1.55
C ARG A 168 14.24 22.11 2.12
N LEU A 169 14.61 21.07 2.86
CA LEU A 169 15.94 20.95 3.45
C LEU A 169 17.00 20.61 2.38
N GLU A 170 16.64 19.78 1.39
CA GLU A 170 17.45 19.51 0.21
C GLU A 170 17.64 20.78 -0.65
N ASP A 171 16.58 21.54 -0.90
CA ASP A 171 16.64 22.81 -1.64
C ASP A 171 17.54 23.84 -0.96
N ARG A 172 17.47 23.95 0.37
CA ARG A 172 18.33 24.86 1.15
C ARG A 172 19.79 24.44 1.10
N ARG A 173 20.07 23.14 1.20
CA ARG A 173 21.43 22.61 1.07
C ARG A 173 21.98 22.82 -0.34
N ALA A 174 21.18 22.60 -1.38
CA ALA A 174 21.56 22.84 -2.77
C ALA A 174 21.94 24.30 -3.00
N ARG A 175 21.12 25.25 -2.52
CA ARG A 175 21.42 26.69 -2.60
C ARG A 175 22.67 27.07 -1.81
N ALA A 176 22.87 26.52 -0.62
CA ALA A 176 24.06 26.77 0.18
C ALA A 176 25.34 26.22 -0.49
N SER A 177 25.27 25.06 -1.14
CA SER A 177 26.40 24.52 -1.92
C SER A 177 26.71 25.32 -3.19
N THR A 178 25.69 25.88 -3.86
CA THR A 178 25.90 26.77 -5.02
C THR A 178 26.43 28.14 -4.60
N ALA A 179 26.07 28.64 -3.41
CA ALA A 179 26.58 29.92 -2.90
C ALA A 179 27.99 29.83 -2.32
N ALA A 180 28.46 28.62 -1.98
CA ALA A 180 29.80 28.36 -1.44
C ALA A 180 30.80 27.86 -2.50
N ALA A 181 30.34 27.66 -3.75
CA ALA A 181 31.14 27.27 -4.91
C ALA A 181 31.37 28.49 -5.82
#